data_AF-A0A2E5UNI9-F1
#
_entry.id   AF-A0A2E5UNI9-F1
#
_cell.length_a   1.000
_cell.length_b   1.000
_cell.length_c   1.000
_cell.angle_alpha   90.00
_cell.angle_beta   90.00
_cell.angle_gamma   90.00
#
_symmetry.space_group_name_H-M   'P 1'
#
loop_
_entity.id
_entity.type
_entity.pdbx_description
1 polymer ?
#
loop_
_entity_poly.entity_id
_entity_poly.type
_entity_poly.pdbx_seq_one_letter_code
_entity_poly.pdbx_strand_id
1 'polypeptide(L)' 'MKINEKIELLKFAIKLNLIIGIYNLFLFSYGNTIFNLVIGSINIGVWVFFRDMKLINILMSKK' A
#
# COMPACT_ATOMS: atom_id res chain seq x y z
N MET A 1 1.89 -14.94 -17.65
CA MET A 1 1.00 -13.93 -17.04
C MET A 1 0.92 -12.72 -17.94
N LYS A 2 -0.29 -12.34 -18.39
CA LYS A 2 -0.52 -11.16 -19.24
C LYS A 2 -0.25 -9.88 -18.44
N ILE A 3 0.17 -8.80 -19.09
CA ILE A 3 0.48 -7.51 -18.42
C ILE A 3 -0.70 -7.00 -17.60
N ASN A 4 -1.92 -7.14 -18.11
CA ASN A 4 -3.15 -6.71 -17.42
C ASN A 4 -3.36 -7.46 -16.10
N GLU A 5 -3.03 -8.76 -16.03
CA GLU A 5 -3.15 -9.54 -14.80
C GLU A 5 -2.14 -9.06 -13.74
N LYS A 6 -0.92 -8.67 -14.16
CA LYS A 6 0.07 -8.09 -13.25
C LYS A 6 -0.39 -6.74 -12.70
N ILE A 7 -1.03 -5.92 -13.53
CA ILE A 7 -1.58 -4.62 -13.11
C ILE A 7 -2.72 -4.82 -12.11
N GLU A 8 -3.63 -5.76 -12.35
CA GLU A 8 -4.70 -6.07 -11.40
C GLU A 8 -4.17 -6.60 -10.07
N LEU A 9 -3.17 -7.50 -10.09
CA LEU A 9 -2.50 -7.93 -8.86
C LEU A 9 -1.85 -6.76 -8.11
N LEU A 10 -1.26 -5.81 -8.83
CA LEU A 10 -0.64 -4.63 -8.21
C LEU A 10 -1.70 -3.71 -7.60
N LYS A 11 -2.83 -3.48 -8.27
CA LYS A 11 -3.98 -2.74 -7.70
C LYS A 11 -4.46 -3.39 -6.42
N PHE A 12 -4.56 -4.72 -6.44
CA PHE A 12 -4.97 -5.48 -5.27
C PHE A 12 -3.96 -5.35 -4.13
N ALA A 13 -2.66 -5.51 -4.40
CA ALA A 13 -1.60 -5.34 -3.40
C ALA A 13 -1.56 -3.94 -2.78
N ILE A 14 -1.83 -2.89 -3.56
CA ILE A 14 -1.92 -1.51 -3.06
C ILE A 14 -3.12 -1.35 -2.12
N LYS A 15 -4.28 -1.92 -2.45
CA LYS A 15 -5.45 -1.93 -1.56
C LYS A 15 -5.19 -2.73 -0.27
N LEU A 16 -4.48 -3.85 -0.36
CA LEU A 16 -4.08 -4.61 0.83
C LEU A 16 -3.17 -3.80 1.77
N ASN A 17 -2.25 -2.99 1.22
CA ASN A 17 -1.43 -2.09 2.03
C ASN A 17 -2.29 -1.15 2.89
N LEU A 18 -3.41 -0.62 2.37
CA LEU A 18 -4.32 0.19 3.19
C LEU A 18 -4.90 -0.59 4.36
N ILE A 19 -5.42 -1.80 4.12
CA ILE A 19 -6.04 -2.64 5.14
C ILE A 19 -5.03 -2.99 6.24
N ILE A 20 -3.83 -3.43 5.84
CA ILE A 20 -2.75 -3.77 6.77
C ILE A 20 -2.30 -2.53 7.54
N GLY A 21 -2.25 -1.37 6.88
CA GLY A 21 -1.90 -0.10 7.51
C GLY A 21 -2.87 0.30 8.62
N ILE A 22 -4.17 0.28 8.32
CA ILE A 22 -5.24 0.57 9.29
C ILE A 22 -5.19 -0.42 10.45
N TYR A 23 -5.02 -1.71 10.17
CA TYR A 23 -4.95 -2.74 11.21
C TYR A 23 -3.76 -2.53 12.16
N ASN A 24 -2.59 -2.15 11.63
CA ASN A 24 -1.44 -1.82 12.47
C ASN A 24 -1.68 -0.57 13.33
N LEU A 25 -2.34 0.47 12.80
CA LEU A 25 -2.72 1.63 13.60
C LEU A 25 -3.74 1.29 14.70
N PHE A 26 -4.68 0.39 14.42
CA PHE A 26 -5.59 -0.16 15.42
C PHE A 26 -4.82 -0.90 16.53
N LEU A 27 -3.86 -1.76 16.18
CA LEU A 27 -3.00 -2.43 17.16
C LEU A 27 -2.13 -1.45 17.94
N PHE A 28 -1.64 -0.38 17.32
CA PHE A 28 -0.95 0.70 18.03
C PHE A 28 -1.87 1.36 19.06
N SER A 29 -3.12 1.64 18.72
CA SER A 29 -4.09 2.21 19.67
C SER A 29 -4.37 1.31 20.87
N TYR A 30 -4.23 -0.02 20.73
CA TYR A 30 -4.46 -0.97 21.82
C TYR A 30 -3.20 -1.24 22.67
N GLY A 31 -2.04 -1.40 22.03
CA GLY A 31 -0.81 -1.84 22.70
C GLY A 31 0.27 -0.76 22.86
N ASN A 32 0.05 0.43 22.30
CA ASN A 32 0.98 1.56 22.26
C ASN A 32 2.38 1.24 21.70
N THR A 33 2.48 0.19 20.89
CA THR A 33 3.74 -0.26 20.29
C THR A 33 4.13 0.63 19.11
N ILE A 34 5.16 1.47 19.27
CA ILE A 34 5.67 2.37 18.22
C ILE A 34 5.98 1.65 16.91
N PHE A 35 6.42 0.38 16.96
CA PHE A 35 6.60 -0.46 15.78
C PHE A 35 5.34 -0.53 14.91
N ASN A 36 4.16 -0.76 15.52
CA ASN A 36 2.89 -0.82 14.80
C ASN A 36 2.51 0.54 14.20
N LEU A 37 2.85 1.65 14.87
CA LEU A 37 2.66 2.99 14.32
C LEU A 37 3.50 3.21 13.06
N VAL A 38 4.78 2.83 13.11
CA VAL A 38 5.72 2.98 11.98
C VAL A 38 5.28 2.12 10.80
N ILE A 39 5.02 0.83 11.02
CA ILE A 39 4.57 -0.08 9.97
C ILE A 39 3.23 0.37 9.39
N GLY A 40 2.26 0.72 10.26
CA GLY A 40 0.96 1.22 9.82
C GLY A 40 1.06 2.45 8.93
N SER A 41 1.91 3.40 9.32
CA SER A 41 2.14 4.63 8.57
C SER A 41 2.82 4.38 7.22
N ILE A 42 3.82 3.50 7.15
CA ILE A 42 4.49 3.12 5.90
C ILE A 42 3.48 2.48 4.93
N ASN A 43 2.67 1.53 5.41
CA ASN A 43 1.67 0.84 4.61
C ASN A 43 0.59 1.80 4.07
N ILE A 44 0.11 2.73 4.89
CA ILE A 44 -0.80 3.80 4.43
C ILE A 44 -0.11 4.69 3.41
N GLY A 45 1.16 5.06 3.63
CA GLY A 45 1.96 5.84 2.69
C GLY A 45 2.04 5.18 1.32
N VAL A 46 2.40 3.89 1.25
CA VAL A 46 2.40 3.10 0.01
C VAL A 46 1.02 3.17 -0.67
N TRP A 47 -0.06 3.01 0.07
CA TRP A 47 -1.39 3.18 -0.52
C TRP A 47 -1.62 4.59 -1.06
N VAL A 48 -1.33 5.65 -0.29
CA VAL A 48 -1.56 7.05 -0.71
C VAL A 48 -0.79 7.39 -1.99
N PHE A 49 0.49 7.02 -2.09
CA PHE A 49 1.32 7.37 -3.25
C PHE A 49 0.99 6.56 -4.51
N PHE A 50 0.45 5.35 -4.35
CA PHE A 50 0.26 4.43 -5.47
C PHE A 50 -1.22 4.13 -5.81
N ARG A 51 -2.21 4.56 -4.99
CA ARG A 51 -3.65 4.27 -5.20
C ARG A 51 -4.20 4.71 -6.56
N ASP A 52 -3.73 5.83 -7.08
CA ASP A 52 -4.24 6.40 -8.32
C ASP A 52 -3.58 5.78 -9.57
N MET A 53 -2.61 4.87 -9.38
CA MET A 53 -1.83 4.22 -10.44
C MET A 53 -1.07 5.16 -11.39
N LYS A 54 -1.24 6.49 -11.28
CA LYS A 54 -0.57 7.50 -12.10
C LYS A 54 0.95 7.38 -11.99
N LEU A 55 1.47 7.24 -10.77
CA LEU A 55 2.90 7.09 -10.53
C LEU A 55 3.45 5.82 -11.19
N ILE A 56 2.71 4.71 -11.11
CA ILE A 56 3.09 3.42 -11.68
C ILE A 56 3.07 3.49 -13.20
N ASN A 57 2.04 4.11 -13.79
CA ASN A 57 1.96 4.29 -15.23
C ASN A 57 3.10 5.17 -15.75
N ILE A 58 3.49 6.23 -15.02
CA ILE A 58 4.67 7.05 -15.36
C ILE A 58 5.96 6.21 -15.30
N LEU A 59 6.13 5.38 -14.26
CA LEU A 59 7.29 4.50 -14.12
C LEU A 59 7.35 3.42 -15.21
N MET A 60 6.21 2.84 -15.58
CA MET A 60 6.12 1.84 -16.64
C MET A 60 6.25 2.46 -18.05
N SER A 61 5.81 3.71 -18.24
CA SER A 61 5.94 4.44 -19.52
C SER A 61 7.36 4.91 -19.80
N LYS A 62 8.23 5.01 -18.79
CA LYS A 62 9.63 5.39 -18.95
C LYS A 62 10.56 4.22 -19.31
N LYS A 63 10.03 3.01 -19.46
CA LYS A 63 10.77 1.78 -19.73
C LYS A 63 10.44 1.27 -21.13
#